data_AF-A0A429RTY3-F1
#
_entry.id   AF-A0A429RTY3-F1
#
_cell.length_a   1.000
_cell.length_b   1.000
_cell.length_c   1.000
_cell.angle_alpha   90.00
_cell.angle_beta   90.00
_cell.angle_gamma   90.00
#
_symmetry.space_group_name_H-M   'P 1'
#
loop_
_entity.id
_entity.type
_entity.pdbx_description
1 polymer ?
#
loop_
_entity_poly.entity_id
_entity_poly.type
_entity_poly.pdbx_seq_one_letter_code
_entity_poly.pdbx_strand_id
1 'polypeptide(L)'
;MAVGAGGWQGELLDLEGYLGRIGFRGERAATESVLRELVRAHVTALPFENFDAVLGAAIPLDVPAVQDKMLRRGRGGYCYEHAVLFAAALERLGFRFTALHGRVTLGSEKATP
;
A
#
# COMPACT_ATOMS: atom_id res chain seq x y z
N MET A 1 -3.41 -18.00 19.32
CA MET A 1 -3.86 -16.86 20.13
C MET A 1 -3.84 -15.63 19.25
N ALA A 2 -5.01 -14.99 19.09
CA ALA A 2 -5.26 -13.92 18.16
C ALA A 2 -4.51 -12.63 18.53
N VAL A 3 -3.90 -11.98 17.54
CA VAL A 3 -3.49 -10.58 17.63
C VAL A 3 -4.75 -9.75 17.36
N GLY A 4 -5.12 -8.89 18.30
CA GLY A 4 -6.42 -8.24 18.37
C GLY A 4 -6.65 -7.12 17.34
N ALA A 5 -7.92 -7.03 16.92
CA ALA A 5 -8.69 -5.85 16.51
C ALA A 5 -8.01 -4.78 15.65
N GLY A 6 -8.07 -4.97 14.33
CA GLY A 6 -7.79 -3.95 13.31
C GLY A 6 -7.09 -4.56 12.10
N GLY A 7 -7.82 -5.33 11.28
CA GLY A 7 -7.30 -5.79 9.99
C GLY A 7 -7.04 -4.62 9.04
N TRP A 8 -6.34 -4.90 7.94
CA TRP A 8 -6.06 -3.91 6.89
C TRP A 8 -7.22 -3.74 5.91
N GLN A 9 -8.42 -4.21 6.30
CA GLN A 9 -9.65 -4.18 5.51
C GLN A 9 -9.44 -4.78 4.13
N GLY A 10 -8.64 -5.84 4.06
CA GLY A 10 -8.33 -6.53 2.82
C GLY A 10 -9.58 -6.96 2.06
N GLU A 11 -10.66 -7.33 2.77
CA GLU A 11 -11.96 -7.70 2.18
C GLU A 11 -12.59 -6.59 1.32
N LEU A 12 -12.29 -5.32 1.59
CA LEU A 12 -12.81 -4.18 0.82
C LEU A 12 -11.99 -3.89 -0.45
N LEU A 13 -10.80 -4.48 -0.59
CA LEU A 13 -9.93 -4.26 -1.75
C LEU A 13 -10.46 -5.03 -2.97
N ASP A 14 -10.55 -4.36 -4.12
CA ASP A 14 -10.60 -5.04 -5.41
C ASP A 14 -9.21 -5.63 -5.72
N LEU A 15 -8.98 -6.87 -5.27
CA LEU A 15 -7.71 -7.55 -5.45
C LEU A 15 -7.38 -7.77 -6.93
N GLU A 16 -8.37 -8.09 -7.77
CA GLU A 16 -8.13 -8.27 -9.21
C GLU A 16 -7.75 -6.95 -9.88
N GLY A 17 -8.47 -5.87 -9.57
CA GLY A 17 -8.15 -4.53 -10.03
C GLY A 17 -6.76 -4.09 -9.60
N TYR A 18 -6.37 -4.36 -8.36
CA TYR A 18 -5.03 -4.07 -7.85
C TYR A 18 -3.94 -4.87 -8.59
N LEU A 19 -4.07 -6.20 -8.66
CA LEU A 19 -3.08 -7.06 -9.33
C LEU A 19 -2.97 -6.72 -10.83
N GLY A 20 -4.10 -6.43 -11.48
CA GLY A 20 -4.16 -5.95 -12.86
C GLY A 20 -3.46 -4.61 -13.04
N ARG A 21 -3.71 -3.64 -12.14
CA ARG A 21 -3.12 -2.29 -12.18
C ARG A 21 -1.60 -2.29 -12.02
N ILE A 22 -1.06 -3.22 -11.23
CA ILE A 22 0.39 -3.37 -11.04
C ILE A 22 1.02 -4.35 -12.05
N GLY A 23 0.22 -5.03 -12.87
CA GLY A 23 0.69 -6.00 -13.85
C GLY A 23 1.18 -7.32 -13.27
N PHE A 24 0.75 -7.68 -12.05
CA PHE A 24 1.14 -8.94 -11.41
C PHE A 24 0.33 -10.12 -11.96
N ARG A 25 1.03 -11.19 -12.39
CA ARG A 25 0.44 -12.40 -12.98
C ARG A 25 0.96 -13.70 -12.34
N GLY A 26 1.69 -13.58 -11.23
CA GLY A 26 2.28 -14.72 -10.53
C GLY A 26 1.27 -15.50 -9.70
N GLU A 27 1.77 -16.51 -8.99
CA GLU A 27 0.99 -17.29 -8.03
C GLU A 27 0.50 -16.42 -6.86
N ARG A 28 -0.67 -16.75 -6.32
CA ARG A 28 -1.27 -16.06 -5.17
C ARG A 28 -1.03 -16.85 -3.89
N ALA A 29 0.23 -16.94 -3.51
CA ALA A 29 0.65 -17.63 -2.31
C ALA A 29 1.46 -16.70 -1.40
N ALA A 30 1.34 -16.89 -0.09
CA ALA A 30 2.08 -16.15 0.91
C ALA A 30 3.54 -16.63 1.03
N THR A 31 4.31 -16.48 -0.06
CA THR A 31 5.70 -16.92 -0.17
C THR A 31 6.64 -15.74 -0.39
N GLU A 32 7.93 -15.94 -0.10
CA GLU A 32 8.95 -14.92 -0.30
C GLU A 32 9.09 -14.51 -1.78
N SER A 33 9.01 -15.46 -2.71
CA SER A 33 9.11 -15.18 -4.15
C SER A 33 7.96 -14.28 -4.62
N VAL A 34 6.74 -14.59 -4.20
CA VAL A 34 5.55 -13.79 -4.51
C VAL A 34 5.66 -12.40 -3.89
N LEU A 35 6.12 -12.28 -2.64
CA LEU A 35 6.33 -10.98 -2.00
C LEU A 35 7.32 -10.10 -2.78
N ARG A 36 8.46 -10.67 -3.23
CA ARG A 36 9.46 -9.95 -4.03
C ARG A 36 8.87 -9.42 -5.34
N GLU A 37 8.10 -10.25 -6.03
CA GLU A 37 7.43 -9.86 -7.27
C GLU A 37 6.36 -8.80 -7.04
N LEU A 38 5.54 -8.93 -5.99
CA LEU A 38 4.52 -7.95 -5.61
C LEU A 38 5.13 -6.59 -5.27
N VAL A 39 6.19 -6.56 -4.46
CA VAL A 39 6.90 -5.32 -4.13
C VAL A 39 7.41 -4.67 -5.42
N ARG A 40 8.10 -5.43 -6.28
CA ARG A 40 8.61 -4.93 -7.55
C ARG A 40 7.50 -4.35 -8.41
N ALA A 41 6.41 -5.08 -8.61
CA ALA A 41 5.29 -4.67 -9.44
C ALA A 41 4.62 -3.40 -8.88
N HIS A 42 4.40 -3.32 -7.57
CA HIS A 42 3.78 -2.16 -6.92
C HIS A 42 4.60 -0.88 -7.12
N VAL A 43 5.90 -0.93 -6.78
CA VAL A 43 6.76 0.26 -6.79
C VAL A 43 7.09 0.76 -8.19
N THR A 44 7.02 -0.10 -9.21
CA THR A 44 7.28 0.31 -10.59
C THR A 44 6.02 0.74 -11.34
N ALA A 45 4.82 0.36 -10.86
CA ALA A 45 3.56 0.66 -11.55
C ALA A 45 2.78 1.85 -10.97
N LEU A 46 2.91 2.13 -9.66
CA LEU A 46 2.14 3.15 -8.97
C LEU A 46 2.98 4.40 -8.69
N PRO A 47 2.57 5.60 -9.15
CA PRO A 47 3.32 6.82 -8.90
C PRO A 47 3.36 7.21 -7.42
N PHE A 48 4.46 7.81 -6.98
CA PHE A 48 4.56 8.51 -5.70
C PHE A 48 4.29 10.01 -5.92
N GLU A 49 3.34 10.59 -5.19
CA GLU A 49 2.96 12.01 -5.31
C GLU A 49 2.32 12.54 -4.02
N ASN A 50 2.24 13.86 -3.90
CA ASN A 50 1.65 14.57 -2.76
C ASN A 50 0.73 15.73 -3.19
N PHE A 51 0.14 15.66 -4.39
CA PHE A 51 -0.63 16.77 -4.96
C PHE A 51 -1.84 17.14 -4.11
N ASP A 52 -2.53 16.15 -3.54
CA ASP A 52 -3.70 16.43 -2.70
C ASP A 52 -3.30 17.23 -1.44
N ALA A 53 -2.14 16.92 -0.84
CA ALA A 53 -1.60 17.69 0.28
C ALA A 53 -1.24 19.13 -0.13
N VAL A 54 -0.56 19.28 -1.27
CA VAL A 54 -0.16 20.60 -1.80
C VAL A 54 -1.38 21.46 -2.14
N LEU A 55 -2.45 20.85 -2.63
CA LEU A 55 -3.71 21.52 -2.98
C LEU A 55 -4.66 21.72 -1.77
N GLY A 56 -4.26 21.26 -0.58
CA GLY A 56 -5.11 21.33 0.62
C GLY A 56 -6.38 20.46 0.54
N ALA A 57 -6.37 19.43 -0.32
CA ALA A 57 -7.46 18.48 -0.44
C ALA A 57 -7.42 17.43 0.68
N ALA A 58 -8.57 16.80 0.94
CA ALA A 58 -8.65 15.70 1.89
C ALA A 58 -7.87 14.47 1.39
N ILE A 59 -7.21 13.77 2.32
CA ILE A 59 -6.43 12.55 2.04
C ILE A 59 -7.02 11.41 2.90
N PRO A 60 -8.17 10.84 2.49
CA PRO A 60 -8.74 9.68 3.18
C PRO A 60 -7.81 8.47 3.05
N LEU A 61 -7.65 7.72 4.14
CA LEU A 61 -6.78 6.54 4.22
C LEU A 61 -7.57 5.22 4.35
N ASP A 62 -8.88 5.23 4.09
CA ASP A 62 -9.66 4.01 3.98
C ASP A 62 -9.43 3.31 2.62
N VAL A 63 -9.52 1.98 2.61
CA VAL A 63 -9.25 1.16 1.41
C VAL A 63 -10.11 1.57 0.20
N PRO A 64 -11.44 1.80 0.32
CA PRO A 64 -12.27 2.31 -0.78
C PRO A 64 -11.75 3.60 -1.41
N ALA A 65 -11.40 4.61 -0.62
CA ALA A 65 -10.94 5.89 -1.15
C ALA A 65 -9.55 5.79 -1.80
N VAL A 66 -8.62 5.05 -1.18
CA VAL A 66 -7.26 4.86 -1.71
C VAL A 66 -7.29 4.10 -3.04
N GLN A 67 -8.07 3.01 -3.13
CA GLN A 67 -8.14 2.23 -4.37
C GLN A 67 -8.85 3.00 -5.50
N ASP A 68 -9.88 3.80 -5.18
CA ASP A 68 -10.52 4.68 -6.16
C ASP A 68 -9.52 5.66 -6.78
N LYS A 69 -8.72 6.31 -5.94
CA LYS A 69 -7.68 7.24 -6.36
C LYS A 69 -6.59 6.56 -7.19
N MET A 70 -5.97 5.52 -6.65
CA MET A 70 -4.74 4.97 -7.22
C MET A 70 -5.00 3.97 -8.36
N LEU A 71 -6.08 3.20 -8.28
CA LEU A 71 -6.40 2.17 -9.29
C LEU A 71 -7.32 2.73 -10.37
N ARG A 72 -8.47 3.29 -10.00
CA ARG A 72 -9.50 3.74 -10.97
C ARG A 72 -9.16 5.08 -11.62
N ARG A 73 -8.73 6.07 -10.83
CA ARG A 73 -8.39 7.42 -11.34
C ARG A 73 -6.97 7.54 -11.85
N GLY A 74 -6.13 6.51 -11.69
CA GLY A 74 -4.76 6.47 -12.19
C GLY A 74 -3.80 7.48 -11.53
N ARG A 75 -4.12 7.96 -10.32
CA ARG A 75 -3.27 8.86 -9.54
C ARG A 75 -2.25 8.08 -8.71
N GLY A 76 -1.30 8.79 -8.10
CA GLY A 76 -0.38 8.21 -7.13
C GLY A 76 -0.80 8.48 -5.69
N GLY A 77 0.09 8.21 -4.74
CA GLY A 77 -0.07 8.64 -3.35
C GLY A 77 1.28 8.74 -2.65
N TYR A 78 1.28 9.14 -1.38
CA TYR A 78 2.50 9.10 -0.56
C TYR A 78 2.57 7.83 0.31
N CYS A 79 3.51 7.77 1.26
CA CYS A 79 3.81 6.55 2.01
C CYS A 79 2.59 5.89 2.67
N TYR A 80 1.66 6.65 3.26
CA TYR A 80 0.50 6.07 3.94
C TYR A 80 -0.51 5.45 2.98
N GLU A 81 -0.79 6.09 1.85
CA GLU A 81 -1.73 5.56 0.84
C GLU A 81 -1.16 4.29 0.19
N HIS A 82 0.14 4.29 -0.14
CA HIS A 82 0.83 3.09 -0.60
C HIS A 82 0.80 1.96 0.45
N ALA A 83 1.06 2.29 1.72
CA ALA A 83 1.07 1.30 2.80
C ALA A 83 -0.31 0.67 3.02
N VAL A 84 -1.38 1.47 3.04
CA VAL A 84 -2.76 0.98 3.16
C VAL A 84 -3.10 0.02 2.02
N LEU A 85 -2.86 0.44 0.78
CA LEU A 85 -3.17 -0.37 -0.40
C LEU A 85 -2.37 -1.68 -0.43
N PHE A 86 -1.07 -1.61 -0.13
CA PHE A 86 -0.20 -2.79 -0.14
C PHE A 86 -0.53 -3.75 0.99
N ALA A 87 -0.79 -3.24 2.21
CA ALA A 87 -1.13 -4.06 3.35
C ALA A 87 -2.48 -4.77 3.19
N ALA A 88 -3.50 -4.10 2.62
CA ALA A 88 -4.76 -4.73 2.26
C ALA A 88 -4.56 -5.89 1.26
N ALA A 89 -3.67 -5.73 0.28
CA ALA A 89 -3.32 -6.79 -0.67
C ALA A 89 -2.57 -7.95 0.00
N LEU A 90 -1.59 -7.66 0.87
CA LEU A 90 -0.87 -8.69 1.62
C LEU A 90 -1.80 -9.51 2.52
N GLU A 91 -2.72 -8.84 3.24
CA GLU A 91 -3.72 -9.50 4.08
C GLU A 91 -4.61 -10.42 3.24
N ARG A 92 -5.09 -9.95 2.06
CA ARG A 92 -5.90 -10.75 1.14
C ARG A 92 -5.19 -11.96 0.55
N LEU A 93 -3.87 -11.88 0.39
CA LEU A 93 -3.03 -12.96 -0.10
C LEU A 93 -2.57 -13.90 1.02
N GLY A 94 -3.01 -13.68 2.27
CA GLY A 94 -2.72 -14.54 3.42
C GLY A 94 -1.34 -14.34 4.02
N PHE A 95 -0.65 -13.24 3.71
CA PHE A 95 0.61 -12.90 4.36
C PHE A 95 0.39 -12.56 5.84
N ARG A 96 1.31 -13.02 6.68
CA ARG A 96 1.45 -12.50 8.04
C ARG A 96 2.50 -11.42 8.04
N PHE A 97 2.14 -10.23 8.51
CA PHE A 97 3.02 -9.09 8.55
C PHE A 97 2.68 -8.18 9.73
N THR A 98 3.59 -7.26 10.02
CA THR A 98 3.42 -6.22 11.04
C THR A 98 3.76 -4.88 10.39
N ALA A 99 2.91 -3.88 10.56
CA ALA A 99 3.24 -2.53 10.13
C ALA A 99 4.10 -1.81 11.16
N LEU A 100 5.00 -0.99 10.64
CA LEU A 100 5.96 -0.22 11.42
C LEU A 100 5.96 1.22 10.90
N HIS A 101 6.25 2.17 11.79
CA HIS A 101 6.57 3.54 11.41
C HIS A 101 8.07 3.78 11.50
N GLY A 102 8.59 4.55 10.54
CA GLY A 102 9.98 4.97 10.50
C GLY A 102 10.09 6.48 10.53
N ARG A 103 11.25 6.99 10.95
CA ARG A 103 11.57 8.40 10.89
C ARG A 103 12.60 8.66 9.79
N VAL A 104 12.22 9.42 8.77
CA VAL A 104 13.07 9.70 7.60
C VAL A 104 14.11 10.73 8.00
N THR A 105 15.40 10.37 7.95
CA THR A 105 16.51 11.27 8.31
C THR A 105 17.22 11.87 7.09
N LEU A 106 17.15 11.24 5.93
CA LEU A 106 17.92 11.62 4.72
C LEU A 106 19.42 11.88 5.01
N GLY A 107 20.01 11.06 5.89
CA GLY A 107 21.41 11.20 6.29
C GLY A 107 21.68 12.29 7.34
N SER A 108 20.64 12.96 7.86
CA SER A 108 20.76 13.88 8.98
C SER A 108 21.27 13.15 10.22
N GLU A 109 22.37 13.66 10.78
CA GLU A 109 22.90 13.24 12.09
C GLU A 109 21.94 13.60 13.24
N LYS A 110 21.10 14.62 13.02
CA LYS A 110 20.14 15.08 14.01
C LYS A 110 18.76 14.54 13.71
N ALA A 111 18.23 13.85 14.72
CA ALA A 111 16.83 13.53 14.80
C ALA A 111 16.01 14.79 15.15
N THR A 112 15.57 15.56 14.14
CA THR A 112 14.61 16.67 14.34
C THR A 112 13.21 16.15 14.69
N PRO A 113 12.49 16.73 15.66
CA PRO A 113 11.14 16.30 16.02
C PRO A 113 10.23 16.09 14.82
#